data_AF-A0A2E6S395-F1
#
_entry.id   AF-A0A2E6S395-F1
#
_cell.length_a   1.000
_cell.length_b   1.000
_cell.length_c   1.000
_cell.angle_alpha   90.00
_cell.angle_beta   90.00
_cell.angle_gamma   90.00
#
_symmetry.space_group_name_H-M   'P 1'
#
loop_
_entity.id
_entity.type
_entity.pdbx_description
1 polymer ?
#
loop_
_entity_poly.entity_id
_entity_poly.type
_entity_poly.pdbx_seq_one_letter_code
_entity_poly.pdbx_strand_id
1 'polypeptide(L)'
;MIKFLIKLTAFSFIFVLMLYVSIEAGKFTRDRARLSNLETLSKSIQFYKITYGSYPLSGQQNNVSDLLYNEQIVFGQIRDPLFLSSTVNLDNAINAAYSSYKDFTQRANADTIRMYFDRLKVGLLGYFNLTYETTDSVTTIVQDSTIASNMVSDSLSSEFLNELITYSPECVITYSSNPETDSYELSVCFESDFFSSKKKWDGGNDDNRYEVGNDLRLNTSIIIDDNNKITSSENTSIIK
;
A
#
# COMPACT_ATOMS: atom_id res chain seq x y z
N MET A 1 -11.47 -38.12 8.82
CA MET A 1 -11.72 -36.97 7.93
C MET A 1 -12.16 -35.71 8.68
N ILE A 2 -13.25 -35.75 9.47
CA ILE A 2 -13.76 -34.58 10.22
C ILE A 2 -12.72 -33.96 11.18
N LYS A 3 -11.99 -34.78 11.96
CA LYS A 3 -10.93 -34.29 12.86
C LYS A 3 -9.76 -33.62 12.11
N PHE A 4 -9.52 -33.98 10.85
CA PHE A 4 -8.49 -33.36 10.02
C PHE A 4 -8.97 -32.02 9.47
N LEU A 5 -10.20 -31.96 8.95
CA LEU A 5 -10.85 -30.72 8.48
C LEU A 5 -10.91 -29.66 9.59
N ILE A 6 -11.31 -30.02 10.81
CA ILE A 6 -11.36 -29.09 11.95
C ILE A 6 -9.97 -28.54 12.31
N LYS A 7 -8.93 -29.38 12.27
CA LYS A 7 -7.55 -28.94 12.52
C LYS A 7 -7.04 -28.01 11.42
N LEU A 8 -7.37 -28.30 10.16
CA LEU A 8 -6.98 -27.50 9.02
C LEU A 8 -7.64 -26.11 9.04
N THR A 9 -8.94 -26.04 9.35
CA THR A 9 -9.65 -24.76 9.46
C THR A 9 -9.13 -23.92 10.63
N ALA A 10 -8.90 -24.55 11.79
CA ALA A 10 -8.33 -23.86 12.95
C ALA A 10 -6.91 -23.32 12.65
N PHE A 11 -6.06 -24.13 12.01
CA PHE A 11 -4.72 -23.68 11.61
C PHE A 11 -4.77 -22.54 10.60
N SER A 12 -5.63 -22.63 9.58
CA SER A 12 -5.81 -21.58 8.58
C SER A 12 -6.31 -20.28 9.23
N PHE A 13 -7.23 -20.36 10.18
CA PHE A 13 -7.73 -19.18 10.91
C PHE A 13 -6.61 -18.50 11.72
N ILE A 14 -5.82 -19.27 12.47
CA ILE A 14 -4.69 -18.75 13.24
C ILE A 14 -3.65 -18.12 12.32
N PHE A 15 -3.37 -18.76 11.17
CA PHE A 15 -2.42 -18.24 10.19
C PHE A 15 -2.88 -16.90 9.60
N VAL A 16 -4.16 -16.79 9.21
CA VAL A 16 -4.74 -15.52 8.72
C VAL A 16 -4.70 -14.44 9.79
N LEU A 17 -5.01 -14.77 11.05
CA LEU A 17 -4.93 -13.83 12.16
C LEU A 17 -3.50 -13.32 12.39
N MET A 18 -2.51 -14.22 12.35
CA MET A 18 -1.09 -13.87 12.47
C MET A 18 -0.62 -12.97 11.33
N LEU A 19 -1.06 -13.23 10.10
CA LEU A 19 -0.78 -12.36 8.95
C LEU A 19 -1.37 -10.97 9.16
N TYR A 20 -2.64 -10.87 9.58
CA TYR A 20 -3.28 -9.59 9.84
C TYR A 20 -2.53 -8.77 10.91
N VAL A 21 -2.16 -9.40 12.03
CA VAL A 21 -1.38 -8.74 13.09
C VAL A 21 -0.01 -8.29 12.58
N SER A 22 0.64 -9.08 11.73
CA SER A 22 1.96 -8.75 11.18
C SER A 22 1.90 -7.52 10.27
N ILE A 23 0.85 -7.39 9.46
CA ILE A 23 0.62 -6.21 8.60
C ILE A 23 0.43 -4.96 9.44
N GLU A 24 -0.44 -5.00 10.45
CA GLU A 24 -0.68 -3.86 11.33
C GLU A 24 0.56 -3.47 12.14
N ALA A 25 1.35 -4.45 12.60
CA ALA A 25 2.64 -4.18 13.23
C ALA A 25 3.63 -3.50 12.28
N GLY A 26 3.61 -3.86 11.00
CA GLY A 26 4.40 -3.22 9.94
C GLY A 26 4.01 -1.75 9.76
N LYS A 27 2.72 -1.46 9.59
CA LYS A 27 2.18 -0.10 9.50
C LYS A 27 2.55 0.74 10.73
N PHE A 28 2.33 0.20 11.92
CA PHE A 28 2.68 0.86 13.18
C PHE A 28 4.17 1.22 13.26
N THR A 29 5.05 0.31 12.84
CA THR A 29 6.50 0.54 12.87
C THR A 29 6.91 1.62 11.86
N ARG A 30 6.33 1.61 10.65
CA ARG A 30 6.55 2.67 9.65
C ARG A 30 6.09 4.03 10.18
N ASP A 31 4.89 4.11 10.74
CA ASP A 31 4.35 5.36 11.26
C ASP A 31 5.14 5.91 12.45
N ARG A 32 5.62 5.02 13.33
CA ARG A 32 6.52 5.41 14.42
C ARG A 32 7.83 6.00 13.91
N ALA A 33 8.39 5.40 12.86
CA ALA A 33 9.60 5.92 12.21
C ALA A 33 9.32 7.25 11.49
N ARG A 34 8.17 7.39 10.81
CA ARG A 34 7.73 8.67 10.20
C ARG A 34 7.61 9.77 11.24
N LEU A 35 6.97 9.52 12.37
CA LEU A 35 6.83 10.49 13.44
C LEU A 35 8.20 10.93 13.99
N SER A 36 9.11 9.98 14.23
CA SER A 36 10.48 10.28 14.66
C SER A 36 11.25 11.11 13.63
N ASN A 37 11.09 10.79 12.34
CA ASN A 37 11.72 11.50 11.24
C ASN A 37 11.15 12.93 11.11
N LEU A 38 9.84 13.09 11.25
CA LEU A 38 9.14 14.38 11.23
C LEU A 38 9.63 15.29 12.36
N GLU A 39 9.72 14.76 13.59
CA GLU A 39 10.24 15.51 14.74
C GLU A 39 11.70 15.93 14.54
N THR A 40 12.52 15.05 13.97
CA THR A 40 13.92 15.34 13.68
C THR A 40 14.02 16.41 12.60
N LEU A 41 13.27 16.28 11.51
CA LEU A 41 13.19 17.28 10.44
C LEU A 41 12.76 18.65 10.97
N SER A 42 11.70 18.71 11.77
CA SER A 42 11.22 19.97 12.35
C SER A 42 12.31 20.67 13.18
N LYS A 43 13.02 19.92 14.04
CA LYS A 43 14.13 20.46 14.84
C LYS A 43 15.30 20.93 13.96
N SER A 44 15.66 20.14 12.95
CA SER A 44 16.74 20.48 12.02
C SER A 44 16.42 21.70 11.16
N ILE A 45 15.18 21.85 10.70
CA ILE A 45 14.69 23.01 9.95
C ILE A 45 14.74 24.27 10.83
N GLN A 46 14.31 24.17 12.10
CA GLN A 46 14.42 25.28 13.05
C GLN A 46 15.89 25.65 13.32
N PHE A 47 16.77 24.66 13.44
CA PHE A 47 18.21 24.91 13.59
C PHE A 47 18.80 25.59 12.34
N TYR A 48 18.42 25.14 11.15
CA TYR A 48 18.79 25.79 9.89
C TYR A 48 18.35 27.26 9.88
N LYS A 49 17.10 27.54 10.28
CA LYS A 49 16.57 28.91 10.38
C LYS A 49 17.38 29.79 11.34
N ILE A 50 17.77 29.26 12.49
CA ILE A 50 18.62 29.98 13.46
C ILE A 50 20.01 30.27 12.87
N THR A 51 20.55 29.33 12.09
CA THR A 51 21.91 29.42 11.53
C THR A 51 22.00 30.36 10.33
N TYR A 52 21.04 30.26 9.41
CA TYR A 52 21.07 30.96 8.11
C TYR A 52 20.08 32.13 8.01
N GLY A 53 19.19 32.30 8.99
CA GLY A 53 18.24 33.41 9.05
C GLY A 53 16.98 33.23 8.19
N SER A 54 16.85 32.15 7.43
CA SER A 54 15.65 31.80 6.64
C SER A 54 15.36 30.29 6.69
N TYR A 55 14.11 29.90 6.43
CA TYR A 55 13.77 28.49 6.26
C TYR A 55 14.29 27.95 4.92
N PRO A 56 14.61 26.65 4.83
CA PRO A 56 14.93 25.99 3.56
C PRO A 56 13.84 26.23 2.51
N LEU A 57 14.24 26.46 1.26
CA LEU A 57 13.25 26.57 0.18
C LEU A 57 12.59 25.21 -0.08
N SER A 58 11.27 25.21 -0.19
CA SER A 58 10.47 24.07 -0.61
C SER A 58 10.24 24.07 -2.13
N GLY A 59 9.67 22.98 -2.66
CA GLY A 59 9.31 22.82 -4.07
C GLY A 59 9.79 21.50 -4.66
N GLN A 60 9.26 21.14 -5.83
CA GLN A 60 9.51 19.83 -6.45
C GLN A 60 10.99 19.54 -6.75
N GLN A 61 11.79 20.58 -7.00
CA GLN A 61 13.23 20.46 -7.29
C GLN A 61 14.11 20.56 -6.04
N ASN A 62 13.53 20.93 -4.89
CA ASN A 62 14.26 21.17 -3.65
C ASN A 62 14.06 19.98 -2.71
N ASN A 63 15.16 19.30 -2.36
CA ASN A 63 15.14 18.26 -1.34
C ASN A 63 15.76 18.78 -0.04
N VAL A 64 14.90 19.12 0.92
CA VAL A 64 15.32 19.65 2.22
C VAL A 64 16.13 18.64 3.02
N SER A 65 15.85 17.35 2.88
CA SER A 65 16.64 16.32 3.59
C SER A 65 18.08 16.28 3.10
N ASP A 66 18.30 16.36 1.79
CA ASP A 66 19.64 16.41 1.21
C ASP A 66 20.37 17.70 1.57
N LEU A 67 19.65 18.84 1.55
CA LEU A 67 20.21 20.11 1.99
C LEU A 67 20.71 20.04 3.44
N LEU A 68 19.86 19.61 4.38
CA LEU A 68 20.21 19.51 5.80
C LEU A 68 21.39 18.56 6.04
N TYR A 69 21.50 17.50 5.24
CA TYR A 69 22.63 16.58 5.30
C TYR A 69 23.93 17.20 4.77
N ASN A 70 23.87 17.89 3.63
CA ASN A 70 25.02 18.56 3.03
C ASN A 70 25.56 19.68 3.93
N GLU A 71 24.67 20.38 4.63
CA GLU A 71 24.99 21.40 5.63
C GLU A 71 25.47 20.80 6.98
N GLN A 72 25.59 19.48 7.09
CA GLN A 72 26.00 18.76 8.31
C GLN A 72 25.14 19.04 9.54
N ILE A 73 23.89 19.49 9.34
CA ILE A 73 22.91 19.67 10.42
C ILE A 73 22.36 18.32 10.89
N VAL A 74 22.27 17.36 9.97
CA VAL A 74 21.90 15.97 10.25
C VAL A 74 23.01 15.02 9.86
N PHE A 75 23.19 13.94 10.64
CA PHE A 75 24.24 12.94 10.40
C PHE A 75 23.98 12.03 9.20
N GLY A 76 22.74 12.00 8.69
CA GLY A 76 22.32 11.20 7.56
C GLY A 76 21.06 11.76 6.93
N GLN A 77 20.83 11.42 5.66
CA GLN A 77 19.60 11.80 4.97
C GLN A 77 18.39 11.18 5.65
N ILE A 78 17.44 12.02 6.04
CA ILE A 78 16.16 11.60 6.62
C ILE A 78 15.23 11.23 5.46
N ARG A 79 14.73 10.01 5.45
CA ARG A 79 13.90 9.49 4.36
C ARG A 79 12.60 8.91 4.90
N ASP A 80 11.56 8.87 4.08
CA ASP A 80 10.33 8.18 4.48
C ASP A 80 10.58 6.65 4.54
N PRO A 81 10.22 5.99 5.66
CA PRO A 81 10.32 4.53 5.80
C PRO A 81 9.61 3.74 4.69
N LEU A 82 8.62 4.34 4.01
CA LEU A 82 7.95 3.77 2.84
C LEU A 82 8.92 3.34 1.75
N PHE A 83 9.98 4.13 1.51
CA PHE A 83 10.95 3.89 0.43
C PHE A 83 12.08 2.94 0.83
N LEU A 84 12.14 2.53 2.10
CA LEU A 84 13.23 1.71 2.65
C LEU A 84 12.75 0.34 3.13
N SER A 85 11.47 0.19 3.48
CA SER A 85 11.00 -1.01 4.14
C SER A 85 10.68 -2.15 3.17
N SER A 86 11.33 -3.29 3.38
CA SER A 86 10.99 -4.56 2.72
C SER A 86 9.59 -5.07 3.07
N THR A 87 8.99 -4.58 4.17
CA THR A 87 7.60 -4.92 4.54
C THR A 87 6.58 -4.41 3.54
N VAL A 88 6.92 -3.36 2.76
CA VAL A 88 5.99 -2.87 1.74
C VAL A 88 5.82 -3.89 0.61
N ASN A 89 6.87 -4.61 0.24
CA ASN A 89 6.76 -5.67 -0.77
C ASN A 89 5.83 -6.80 -0.32
N LEU A 90 5.78 -7.10 0.99
CA LEU A 90 4.87 -8.09 1.55
C LEU A 90 3.42 -7.58 1.53
N ASP A 91 3.19 -6.33 1.96
CA ASP A 91 1.88 -5.71 1.92
C ASP A 91 1.32 -5.67 0.48
N ASN A 92 2.18 -5.37 -0.50
CA ASN A 92 1.83 -5.38 -1.93
C ASN A 92 1.44 -6.78 -2.42
N ALA A 93 2.22 -7.81 -2.07
CA ALA A 93 1.90 -9.19 -2.45
C ALA A 93 0.56 -9.65 -1.84
N ILE A 94 0.25 -9.23 -0.61
CA ILE A 94 -1.00 -9.56 0.06
C ILE A 94 -2.18 -8.80 -0.57
N ASN A 95 -2.02 -7.51 -0.87
CA ASN A 95 -3.05 -6.71 -1.54
C ASN A 95 -3.35 -7.25 -2.94
N ALA A 96 -2.34 -7.68 -3.69
CA ALA A 96 -2.52 -8.31 -5.00
C ALA A 96 -3.22 -9.67 -4.90
N ALA A 97 -2.91 -10.47 -3.87
CA ALA A 97 -3.64 -11.71 -3.62
C ALA A 97 -5.11 -11.42 -3.25
N TYR A 98 -5.37 -10.36 -2.49
CA TYR A 98 -6.73 -9.95 -2.13
C TYR A 98 -7.53 -9.41 -3.33
N SER A 99 -6.94 -8.57 -4.18
CA SER A 99 -7.59 -8.08 -5.41
C SER A 99 -7.89 -9.24 -6.35
N SER A 100 -6.94 -10.16 -6.53
CA SER A 100 -7.15 -11.39 -7.32
C SER A 100 -8.30 -12.24 -6.77
N TYR A 101 -8.41 -12.35 -5.44
CA TYR A 101 -9.53 -13.04 -4.80
C TYR A 101 -10.85 -12.30 -4.98
N LYS A 102 -10.86 -10.97 -4.86
CA LYS A 102 -12.05 -10.14 -5.09
C LYS A 102 -12.52 -10.25 -6.53
N ASP A 103 -11.62 -10.21 -7.49
CA ASP A 103 -11.93 -10.37 -8.91
C ASP A 103 -12.42 -11.78 -9.22
N PHE A 104 -11.78 -12.79 -8.64
CA PHE A 104 -12.26 -14.17 -8.73
C PHE A 104 -13.68 -14.30 -8.17
N THR A 105 -13.96 -13.76 -6.98
CA THR A 105 -15.27 -13.85 -6.33
C THR A 105 -16.34 -13.01 -7.03
N GLN A 106 -15.99 -11.86 -7.60
CA GLN A 106 -16.91 -11.03 -8.39
C GLN A 106 -17.22 -11.63 -9.77
N ARG A 107 -16.25 -12.29 -10.41
CA ARG A 107 -16.44 -13.02 -11.68
C ARG A 107 -17.04 -14.40 -11.48
N ALA A 108 -16.97 -14.93 -10.27
CA ALA A 108 -17.53 -16.21 -9.89
C ALA A 108 -19.06 -16.10 -9.68
N ASN A 109 -19.79 -16.11 -10.79
CA ASN A 109 -21.19 -16.51 -10.76
C ASN A 109 -21.28 -17.95 -10.21
N ALA A 110 -22.25 -18.23 -9.33
CA ALA A 110 -22.41 -19.53 -8.66
C ALA A 110 -22.50 -20.68 -9.68
N ASP A 111 -23.11 -20.40 -10.84
CA ASP A 111 -23.23 -21.34 -11.96
C ASP A 111 -21.87 -21.65 -12.61
N THR A 112 -20.99 -20.65 -12.71
CA THR A 112 -19.64 -20.82 -13.28
C THR A 112 -18.73 -21.62 -12.35
N ILE A 113 -18.79 -21.38 -11.03
CA ILE A 113 -18.05 -22.20 -10.05
C ILE A 113 -18.53 -23.65 -10.12
N ARG A 114 -19.84 -23.88 -10.16
CA ARG A 114 -20.42 -25.22 -10.23
C ARG A 114 -19.95 -25.96 -11.48
N MET A 115 -19.93 -25.29 -12.63
CA MET A 115 -19.40 -25.84 -13.88
C MET A 115 -17.90 -26.21 -13.79
N TYR A 116 -17.06 -25.34 -13.22
CA TYR A 116 -15.63 -25.65 -13.04
C TYR A 116 -15.41 -26.80 -12.06
N PHE A 117 -16.16 -26.85 -10.97
CA PHE A 117 -16.09 -27.92 -9.99
C PHE A 117 -16.52 -29.26 -10.60
N ASP A 118 -17.60 -29.29 -11.37
CA ASP A 118 -18.06 -30.49 -12.07
C ASP A 118 -17.05 -30.95 -13.12
N ARG A 119 -16.40 -30.03 -13.85
CA ARG A 119 -15.28 -30.35 -14.77
C ARG A 119 -14.08 -30.95 -14.05
N LEU A 120 -13.66 -30.38 -12.92
CA LEU A 120 -12.51 -30.87 -12.15
C LEU A 120 -12.80 -32.23 -11.51
N LYS A 121 -14.03 -32.42 -11.02
CA LYS A 121 -14.54 -33.70 -10.52
C LYS A 121 -14.48 -34.78 -11.60
N VAL A 122 -15.00 -34.51 -12.80
CA VAL A 122 -14.95 -35.46 -13.93
C VAL A 122 -13.51 -35.72 -14.39
N GLY A 123 -12.65 -34.69 -14.42
CA GLY A 123 -11.23 -34.83 -14.79
C GLY A 123 -10.44 -35.71 -13.82
N LEU A 124 -10.64 -35.55 -12.50
CA LEU A 124 -10.03 -36.40 -11.48
C LEU A 124 -10.54 -37.84 -11.56
N LEU A 125 -11.84 -38.03 -11.77
CA LEU A 125 -12.43 -39.36 -11.94
C LEU A 125 -11.86 -40.08 -13.17
N GLY A 126 -11.71 -39.38 -14.29
CA GLY A 126 -11.06 -39.90 -15.50
C GLY A 126 -9.59 -40.26 -15.28
N TYR A 127 -8.84 -39.42 -14.56
CA TYR A 127 -7.43 -39.69 -14.23
C TYR A 127 -7.26 -40.95 -13.37
N PHE A 128 -8.18 -41.18 -12.43
CA PHE A 128 -8.16 -42.36 -11.56
C PHE A 128 -8.97 -43.55 -12.11
N ASN A 129 -9.52 -43.44 -13.32
CA ASN A 129 -10.37 -44.44 -13.97
C ASN A 129 -11.53 -44.92 -13.06
N LEU A 130 -12.18 -43.97 -12.38
CA LEU A 130 -13.30 -44.19 -11.47
C LEU A 130 -14.59 -43.70 -12.15
N THR A 131 -15.66 -44.50 -12.10
CA THR A 131 -16.99 -44.16 -12.66
C THR A 131 -18.05 -44.04 -11.58
N TYR A 132 -19.02 -43.14 -11.77
CA TYR A 132 -20.22 -43.06 -10.93
C TYR A 132 -21.22 -44.16 -11.27
N GLU A 133 -21.96 -44.66 -10.28
CA GLU A 133 -22.97 -45.71 -10.45
C GLU A 133 -24.40 -45.16 -10.70
N THR A 134 -24.55 -43.87 -10.99
CA THR A 134 -25.89 -43.26 -11.21
C THR A 134 -25.90 -42.34 -12.42
N THR A 135 -26.94 -42.51 -13.22
CA THR A 135 -27.34 -41.76 -14.42
C THR A 135 -27.57 -40.28 -14.11
N ASP A 136 -26.51 -39.48 -14.09
CA ASP A 136 -26.61 -38.05 -14.38
C ASP A 136 -25.89 -37.79 -15.71
N SER A 137 -26.69 -37.32 -16.66
CA SER A 137 -26.42 -37.16 -18.08
C SER A 137 -25.14 -36.36 -18.37
N VAL A 138 -24.12 -37.08 -18.86
CA VAL A 138 -22.88 -36.57 -19.47
C VAL A 138 -23.13 -35.87 -20.83
N THR A 139 -24.36 -35.92 -21.35
CA THR A 139 -24.69 -35.52 -22.73
C THR A 139 -24.80 -34.01 -22.96
N THR A 140 -24.86 -33.17 -21.93
CA THR A 140 -25.00 -31.71 -22.10
C THR A 140 -23.69 -30.91 -22.13
N ILE A 141 -22.54 -31.52 -21.80
CA ILE A 141 -21.25 -30.80 -21.75
C ILE A 141 -20.45 -30.95 -23.06
N VAL A 142 -20.73 -31.96 -23.89
CA VAL A 142 -19.94 -32.27 -25.09
C VAL A 142 -20.32 -31.41 -26.30
N GLN A 143 -21.49 -30.75 -26.29
CA GLN A 143 -22.00 -30.06 -27.49
C GLN A 143 -21.54 -28.60 -27.64
N ASP A 144 -20.76 -28.07 -26.69
CA ASP A 144 -20.21 -26.70 -26.75
C ASP A 144 -18.69 -26.69 -26.95
N SER A 145 -18.16 -27.70 -27.65
CA SER A 145 -16.74 -27.85 -27.97
C SER A 145 -16.28 -26.98 -29.15
N THR A 146 -17.07 -25.99 -29.59
CA THR A 146 -16.72 -25.05 -30.66
C THR A 146 -16.51 -23.61 -30.20
N ILE A 147 -16.35 -23.37 -28.90
CA ILE A 147 -15.76 -22.09 -28.46
C ILE A 147 -14.26 -22.22 -28.62
N ALA A 148 -13.76 -21.58 -29.68
CA ALA A 148 -12.35 -21.42 -29.97
C ALA A 148 -11.58 -21.16 -28.68
N SER A 149 -10.59 -22.01 -28.42
CA SER A 149 -9.59 -21.78 -27.39
C SER A 149 -8.75 -20.57 -27.81
N ASN A 150 -9.27 -19.37 -27.57
CA ASN A 150 -8.41 -18.29 -27.16
C ASN A 150 -8.04 -18.60 -25.70
N MET A 151 -7.24 -19.65 -25.50
CA MET A 151 -6.27 -19.60 -24.41
C MET A 151 -5.38 -18.44 -24.80
N VAL A 152 -5.78 -17.24 -24.40
CA VAL A 152 -4.85 -16.15 -24.19
C VAL A 152 -3.83 -16.79 -23.26
N SER A 153 -2.68 -17.14 -23.84
CA SER A 153 -1.46 -17.28 -23.09
C SER A 153 -1.22 -15.90 -22.51
N ASP A 154 -1.96 -15.56 -21.46
CA ASP A 154 -1.53 -14.58 -20.49
C ASP A 154 -0.34 -15.27 -19.85
N SER A 155 0.80 -15.21 -20.54
CA SER A 155 2.05 -14.97 -19.85
C SER A 155 1.70 -14.00 -18.73
N LEU A 156 1.88 -14.40 -17.47
CA LEU A 156 1.78 -13.49 -16.34
C LEU A 156 2.50 -12.21 -16.76
N SER A 157 1.72 -11.23 -17.19
CA SER A 157 2.28 -10.13 -17.95
C SER A 157 3.07 -9.34 -16.91
N SER A 158 4.24 -8.87 -17.31
CA SER A 158 5.00 -7.92 -16.51
C SER A 158 4.17 -6.69 -16.09
N GLU A 159 2.98 -6.50 -16.67
CA GLU A 159 1.97 -5.54 -16.27
C GLU A 159 1.34 -5.85 -14.90
N PHE A 160 1.01 -7.11 -14.56
CA PHE A 160 0.49 -7.45 -13.21
C PHE A 160 1.53 -7.16 -12.11
N LEU A 161 2.81 -7.35 -12.41
CA LEU A 161 3.91 -6.99 -11.50
C LEU A 161 4.20 -5.48 -11.47
N ASN A 162 3.87 -4.74 -12.54
CA ASN A 162 4.00 -3.28 -12.56
C ASN A 162 2.81 -2.57 -11.87
N GLU A 163 1.63 -3.18 -11.84
CA GLU A 163 0.47 -2.73 -11.05
C GLU A 163 0.64 -3.01 -9.54
N LEU A 164 1.63 -3.84 -9.17
CA LEU A 164 1.93 -4.27 -7.81
C LEU A 164 2.59 -3.18 -6.93
N ILE A 165 2.73 -1.96 -7.45
CA ILE A 165 3.14 -0.81 -6.65
C ILE A 165 1.87 -0.12 -6.14
N THR A 166 1.27 -0.72 -5.12
CA THR A 166 0.19 -0.10 -4.33
C THR A 166 0.73 0.27 -2.95
N TYR A 167 1.77 1.13 -2.93
CA TYR A 167 1.94 1.99 -1.75
C TYR A 167 0.60 2.68 -1.50
N SER A 168 0.23 3.02 -0.26
CA SER A 168 -0.62 4.21 -0.10
C SER A 168 0.32 5.36 -0.47
N PRO A 169 0.29 5.86 -1.72
CA PRO A 169 1.25 6.86 -2.18
C PRO A 169 1.01 8.18 -1.42
N GLU A 170 -0.07 8.21 -0.65
CA GLU A 170 -0.54 9.30 0.18
C GLU A 170 0.31 9.50 1.45
N CYS A 171 1.00 8.45 1.92
CA CYS A 171 1.67 8.48 3.23
C CYS A 171 3.18 8.71 3.11
N VAL A 172 3.52 9.83 2.45
CA VAL A 172 4.86 10.41 2.41
C VAL A 172 4.95 11.62 3.35
N ILE A 173 6.17 11.94 3.82
CA ILE A 173 6.45 13.22 4.48
C ILE A 173 6.57 14.33 3.43
N THR A 174 5.82 15.40 3.61
CA THR A 174 5.83 16.61 2.78
C THR A 174 6.31 17.81 3.56
N TYR A 175 7.00 18.72 2.86
CA TYR A 175 7.50 19.98 3.41
C TYR A 175 7.10 21.14 2.52
N SER A 176 6.55 22.19 3.14
CA SER A 176 6.25 23.47 2.48
C SER A 176 6.83 24.61 3.30
N SER A 177 7.29 25.66 2.61
CA SER A 177 7.85 26.85 3.21
C SER A 177 7.36 28.08 2.45
N ASN A 178 7.12 29.16 3.17
CA ASN A 178 6.86 30.47 2.59
C ASN A 178 7.87 31.48 3.15
N PRO A 179 8.86 31.90 2.33
CA PRO A 179 9.84 32.91 2.74
C PRO A 179 9.25 34.29 3.04
N GLU A 180 8.10 34.65 2.44
CA GLU A 180 7.48 35.96 2.63
C GLU A 180 6.85 36.11 4.02
N THR A 181 6.22 35.04 4.51
CA THR A 181 5.57 34.99 5.83
C THR A 181 6.48 34.39 6.90
N ASP A 182 7.71 34.03 6.53
CA ASP A 182 8.68 33.32 7.38
C ASP A 182 8.03 32.10 8.08
N SER A 183 7.40 31.25 7.27
CA SER A 183 6.68 30.09 7.78
C SER A 183 7.04 28.80 7.07
N TYR A 184 6.85 27.68 7.77
CA TYR A 184 7.02 26.34 7.25
C TYR A 184 6.02 25.37 7.89
N GLU A 185 5.77 24.30 7.15
CA GLU A 185 4.91 23.21 7.53
C GLU A 185 5.51 21.89 7.04
N LEU A 186 5.48 20.90 7.91
CA LEU A 186 5.66 19.51 7.58
C LEU A 186 4.33 18.80 7.77
N SER A 187 3.95 17.93 6.84
CA SER A 187 2.78 17.08 7.00
C SER A 187 3.07 15.63 6.63
N VAL A 188 2.39 14.69 7.30
CA VAL A 188 2.57 13.26 7.05
C VAL A 188 1.26 12.50 7.25
N CYS A 189 0.96 11.57 6.35
CA CYS A 189 -0.11 10.60 6.61
C CYS A 189 0.43 9.41 7.44
N PHE A 190 -0.35 9.00 8.44
CA PHE A 190 -0.19 7.71 9.13
C PHE A 190 -1.14 6.66 8.55
N GLU A 191 -0.61 5.46 8.32
CA GLU A 191 -1.33 4.30 7.76
C GLU A 191 -2.07 3.48 8.82
N SER A 192 -1.57 3.50 10.06
CA SER A 192 -2.06 2.73 11.17
C SER A 192 -3.15 3.48 11.93
N ASP A 193 -4.20 2.75 12.31
CA ASP A 193 -5.28 3.28 13.14
C ASP A 193 -4.80 3.78 14.51
N PHE A 194 -3.65 3.27 14.99
CA PHE A 194 -3.07 3.68 16.28
C PHE A 194 -2.70 5.17 16.35
N PHE A 195 -2.27 5.76 15.23
CA PHE A 195 -1.84 7.17 15.18
C PHE A 195 -2.90 8.08 14.53
N SER A 196 -4.03 7.51 14.11
CA SER A 196 -5.14 8.26 13.50
C SER A 196 -5.63 9.43 14.35
N SER A 197 -5.58 9.29 15.69
CA SER A 197 -6.03 10.34 16.62
C SER A 197 -5.07 11.54 16.68
N LYS A 198 -3.78 11.39 16.35
CA LYS A 198 -2.81 12.49 16.42
C LYS A 198 -3.13 13.62 15.45
N LYS A 199 -3.68 13.28 14.28
CA LYS A 199 -4.09 14.20 13.21
C LYS A 199 -5.20 15.17 13.66
N LYS A 200 -6.05 14.74 14.60
CA LYS A 200 -7.20 15.54 15.07
C LYS A 200 -6.84 16.65 16.06
N TRP A 201 -5.61 16.65 16.57
CA TRP A 201 -5.19 17.49 17.70
C TRP A 201 -3.89 18.25 17.44
N ASP A 202 -3.42 18.29 16.19
CA ASP A 202 -2.25 19.12 15.81
C ASP A 202 -2.60 20.60 15.62
N GLY A 203 -3.89 20.92 15.45
CA GLY A 203 -4.36 22.30 15.27
C GLY A 203 -4.20 22.82 13.84
N GLY A 204 -3.95 21.91 12.89
CA GLY A 204 -3.77 22.19 11.48
C GLY A 204 -5.08 22.23 10.68
N ASN A 205 -4.96 22.25 9.35
CA ASN A 205 -6.09 22.37 8.42
C ASN A 205 -6.37 21.10 7.60
N ASP A 206 -5.51 20.09 7.67
CA ASP A 206 -5.72 18.79 7.01
C ASP A 206 -6.00 17.66 8.02
N ASP A 207 -7.29 17.31 8.20
CA ASP A 207 -7.72 16.23 9.09
C ASP A 207 -7.17 14.84 8.70
N ASN A 208 -6.62 14.67 7.50
CA ASN A 208 -6.09 13.40 7.00
C ASN A 208 -4.59 13.23 7.23
N ARG A 209 -3.88 14.32 7.56
CA ARG A 209 -2.45 14.35 7.77
C ARG A 209 -2.14 14.89 9.16
N TYR A 210 -0.97 14.52 9.68
CA TYR A 210 -0.47 15.09 10.92
C TYR A 210 0.52 16.19 10.57
N GLU A 211 0.29 17.38 11.12
CA GLU A 211 0.95 18.62 10.71
C GLU A 211 1.84 19.18 11.84
N VAL A 212 3.03 19.66 11.47
CA VAL A 212 4.00 20.25 12.40
C VAL A 212 4.70 21.43 11.72
N GLY A 213 4.76 22.57 12.38
CA GLY A 213 5.32 23.78 11.81
C GLY A 213 5.05 25.00 12.67
N ASN A 214 5.44 26.17 12.18
CA ASN A 214 5.03 27.44 12.78
C ASN A 214 3.79 28.04 12.10
N ASP A 215 3.37 27.49 10.96
CA ASP A 215 2.10 27.79 10.28
C ASP A 215 1.57 26.49 9.67
N LEU A 216 0.42 26.02 10.15
CA LEU A 216 -0.21 24.75 9.74
C LEU A 216 -1.33 24.99 8.71
N ARG A 217 -1.11 25.97 7.83
CA ARG A 217 -2.07 26.39 6.79
C ARG A 217 -1.43 26.41 5.41
N LEU A 218 -0.17 25.98 5.30
CA LEU A 218 0.53 25.89 4.03
C LEU A 218 -0.03 24.70 3.24
N ASN A 219 -0.02 24.82 1.92
CA ASN A 219 -0.56 23.77 1.06
C ASN A 219 0.47 22.65 0.90
N THR A 220 0.44 21.66 1.78
CA THR A 220 1.28 20.45 1.72
C THR A 220 0.64 19.29 0.96
N SER A 221 -0.38 19.56 0.13
CA SER A 221 -1.13 18.53 -0.58
C SER A 221 -0.27 17.76 -1.60
N ILE A 222 -0.68 16.50 -1.79
CA ILE A 222 -0.09 15.54 -2.71
C ILE A 222 -1.14 15.11 -3.72
N ILE A 223 -0.68 14.86 -4.95
CA ILE A 223 -1.49 14.45 -6.08
C ILE A 223 -0.89 13.15 -6.61
N ILE A 224 -1.74 12.14 -6.74
CA ILE A 224 -1.37 10.83 -7.28
C ILE A 224 -1.95 10.75 -8.69
N ASP A 225 -1.09 10.48 -9.66
CA ASP A 225 -1.52 10.27 -11.04
C ASP A 225 -2.00 8.82 -11.29
N ASP A 226 -2.59 8.57 -12.46
CA ASP A 226 -3.13 7.26 -12.86
C ASP A 226 -2.08 6.13 -12.88
N ASN A 227 -0.79 6.46 -12.79
CA ASN A 227 0.32 5.50 -12.73
C ASN A 227 0.90 5.36 -11.31
N ASN A 228 0.16 5.75 -10.26
CA ASN A 228 0.59 5.76 -8.86
C ASN A 228 1.85 6.59 -8.58
N LYS A 229 2.19 7.55 -9.44
CA LYS A 229 3.32 8.45 -9.20
C LYS A 229 2.88 9.59 -8.31
N ILE A 230 3.60 9.76 -7.22
CA ILE A 230 3.36 10.84 -6.25
C ILE A 230 3.97 12.13 -6.79
N THR A 231 3.12 13.12 -6.95
CA THR A 231 3.48 14.51 -7.20
C THR A 231 2.96 15.37 -6.04
N SER A 232 3.50 16.56 -5.89
CA SER A 232 3.12 17.51 -4.84
C SER A 232 2.71 18.84 -5.46
N SER A 233 2.03 19.67 -4.66
CA SER A 233 1.79 21.06 -5.03
C SER A 233 3.10 21.77 -5.40
N GLU A 234 3.02 22.81 -6.23
CA GLU A 234 4.17 23.47 -6.87
C GLU A 234 5.27 23.89 -5.88
N ASN A 235 4.85 24.26 -4.66
CA ASN A 235 5.73 24.74 -3.58
C ASN A 235 5.95 23.71 -2.45
N THR A 236 5.70 22.43 -2.71
CA THR A 236 5.87 21.35 -1.72
C THR A 236 6.96 20.38 -2.15
N SER A 237 7.87 20.09 -1.24
CA SER A 237 8.90 19.06 -1.37
C SER A 237 8.42 17.74 -0.79
N ILE A 238 8.64 16.64 -1.50
CA ILE A 238 8.41 15.28 -0.97
C ILE A 238 9.74 14.75 -0.45
N ILE A 239 9.77 14.29 0.81
CA ILE A 239 10.96 13.71 1.43
C ILE A 239 11.03 12.23 1.07
N LYS A 240 11.99 11.84 0.22
CA LYS A 240 12.19 10.49 -0.32
C LYS A 240 13.45 9.82 0.23
#